data_AF-A0A1E5P072-F1
#
_entry.id   AF-A0A1E5P072-F1
#
_cell.length_a   1.000
_cell.length_b   1.000
_cell.length_c   1.000
_cell.angle_alpha   90.00
_cell.angle_beta   90.00
_cell.angle_gamma   90.00
#
_symmetry.space_group_name_H-M   'P 1'
#
loop_
_entity.id
_entity.type
_entity.pdbx_description
1 polymer ?
#
loop_
_entity_poly.entity_id
_entity_poly.type
_entity_poly.pdbx_seq_one_letter_code
_entity_poly.pdbx_strand_id
1 'polypeptide(L)'
;MREDLALLATVLRRPHPARDRTDLARTAAGISGLVAIVQHDRGDQADAHRWFATAAKAARESGDRRMTAWVLGRHAMVGLNYGVPGQAARIAAQARREAGARPSGAAALAAAVNARALAAVGDLPGVRRAVDDVRTLAEQLDGPESADTWFGYPAQKHAVHLSQAYTLLGGTRSAYRAQDEALGLTTSPSVMTRALIAMDTAACLRVDGDPGAAAAMAAAVYDRLPPAYRTGLVHSRAQLLHRHLDGAPRQLLGDALA
;
A
#
# COMPACT_ATOMS: atom_id res chain seq x y z
N MET A 1 -4.09 -22.78 -18.00
CA MET A 1 -3.12 -21.71 -17.63
C MET A 1 -1.75 -21.88 -18.29
N ARG A 2 -1.02 -22.99 -18.09
CA ARG A 2 0.35 -23.13 -18.66
C ARG A 2 0.35 -23.13 -20.20
N GLU A 3 -0.58 -23.83 -20.82
CA GLU A 3 -0.77 -23.86 -22.28
C GLU A 3 -1.21 -22.49 -22.82
N ASP A 4 -2.14 -21.82 -22.13
CA ASP A 4 -2.59 -20.47 -22.48
C ASP A 4 -1.42 -19.46 -22.47
N LEU A 5 -0.55 -19.52 -21.46
CA LEU A 5 0.64 -18.67 -21.35
C LEU A 5 1.67 -18.98 -22.45
N ALA A 6 1.82 -20.25 -22.82
CA ALA A 6 2.71 -20.66 -23.92
C ALA A 6 2.18 -20.18 -25.29
N LEU A 7 0.87 -20.25 -25.51
CA LEU A 7 0.22 -19.68 -26.69
C LEU A 7 0.40 -18.16 -26.72
N LEU A 8 0.15 -17.47 -25.61
CA LEU A 8 0.33 -16.03 -25.49
C LEU A 8 1.78 -15.64 -25.82
N ALA A 9 2.77 -16.35 -25.26
CA ALA A 9 4.18 -16.10 -25.54
C ALA A 9 4.52 -16.28 -27.03
N THR A 10 3.95 -17.30 -27.68
CA THR A 10 4.13 -17.54 -29.12
C THR A 10 3.54 -16.41 -29.95
N VAL A 11 2.33 -15.95 -29.65
CA VAL A 11 1.65 -14.87 -30.36
C VAL A 11 2.39 -13.54 -30.18
N LEU A 12 2.82 -13.23 -28.95
CA LEU A 12 3.50 -11.98 -28.61
C LEU A 12 4.92 -11.87 -29.20
N ARG A 13 5.57 -12.99 -29.54
CA ARG A 13 6.89 -13.00 -30.20
C ARG A 13 6.84 -12.63 -31.68
N ARG A 14 5.67 -12.64 -32.30
CA ARG A 14 5.51 -12.23 -33.70
C ARG A 14 5.70 -10.72 -33.84
N PRO A 15 6.09 -10.21 -35.03
CA PRO A 15 6.05 -8.79 -35.30
C PRO A 15 4.63 -8.25 -35.14
N HIS A 16 4.49 -7.13 -34.42
CA HIS A 16 3.24 -6.41 -34.23
C HIS A 16 3.45 -4.94 -34.59
N PRO A 17 2.42 -4.22 -35.07
CA PRO A 17 2.44 -2.77 -35.16
C PRO A 17 2.88 -2.13 -33.84
N ALA A 18 3.60 -1.01 -33.92
CA ALA A 18 4.14 -0.34 -32.74
C ALA A 18 3.06 0.03 -31.71
N ARG A 19 1.88 0.45 -32.19
CA ARG A 19 0.71 0.73 -31.34
C ARG A 19 0.26 -0.49 -30.54
N ASP A 20 0.13 -1.64 -31.20
CA ASP A 20 -0.32 -2.88 -30.55
C ASP A 20 0.71 -3.35 -29.52
N ARG A 21 2.02 -3.21 -29.81
CA ARG A 21 3.08 -3.49 -28.83
C ARG A 21 2.96 -2.62 -27.58
N THR A 22 2.68 -1.33 -27.76
CA THR A 22 2.46 -0.39 -26.65
C THR A 22 1.28 -0.80 -25.79
N ASP A 23 0.13 -1.09 -26.42
CA ASP A 23 -1.10 -1.47 -25.71
C ASP A 23 -0.94 -2.82 -24.97
N LEU A 24 -0.26 -3.78 -25.59
CA LEU A 24 0.09 -5.07 -24.98
C LEU A 24 1.04 -4.90 -23.81
N ALA A 25 2.08 -4.07 -23.93
CA ALA A 25 3.02 -3.77 -22.85
C ALA A 25 2.32 -3.10 -21.66
N ARG A 26 1.41 -2.15 -21.92
CA ARG A 26 0.59 -1.51 -20.88
C ARG A 26 -0.30 -2.52 -20.16
N THR A 27 -0.93 -3.43 -20.91
CA THR A 27 -1.78 -4.49 -20.35
C THR A 27 -0.97 -5.48 -19.51
N ALA A 28 0.19 -5.91 -20.00
CA ALA A 28 1.11 -6.78 -19.28
C ALA A 28 1.61 -6.14 -17.98
N ALA A 29 1.85 -4.83 -17.98
CA ALA A 29 2.20 -4.08 -16.78
C ALA A 29 1.08 -4.12 -15.73
N GLY A 30 -0.16 -3.87 -16.15
CA GLY A 30 -1.35 -3.93 -15.29
C GLY A 30 -1.53 -5.32 -14.66
N ILE A 31 -1.56 -6.38 -15.48
CA ILE A 31 -1.76 -7.75 -14.98
C ILE A 31 -0.62 -8.17 -14.05
N SER A 32 0.65 -7.92 -14.44
CA SER A 32 1.80 -8.24 -13.59
C SER A 32 1.76 -7.48 -12.26
N GLY A 33 1.32 -6.22 -12.28
CA GLY A 33 1.14 -5.42 -11.07
C GLY A 33 0.03 -5.95 -10.16
N LEU A 34 -1.07 -6.43 -10.71
CA LEU A 34 -2.15 -7.07 -9.94
C LEU A 34 -1.68 -8.37 -9.28
N VAL A 35 -0.95 -9.21 -10.02
CA VAL A 35 -0.32 -10.42 -9.44
C VAL A 35 0.61 -10.03 -8.29
N ALA A 36 1.46 -9.02 -8.49
CA ALA A 36 2.36 -8.54 -7.45
C ALA A 36 1.64 -8.06 -6.18
N ILE A 37 0.49 -7.38 -6.33
CA ILE A 37 -0.34 -6.94 -5.20
C ILE A 37 -0.88 -8.13 -4.42
N VAL A 38 -1.38 -9.16 -5.11
CA VAL A 38 -1.87 -10.38 -4.45
C VAL A 38 -0.75 -11.08 -3.67
N GLN A 39 0.45 -11.20 -4.26
CA GLN A 39 1.61 -11.79 -3.58
C GLN A 39 2.02 -10.97 -2.35
N HIS A 40 2.03 -9.63 -2.49
CA HIS A 40 2.31 -8.69 -1.40
C HIS A 40 1.33 -8.84 -0.23
N ASP A 41 0.03 -8.93 -0.52
CA ASP A 41 -1.02 -9.04 0.49
C ASP A 41 -0.94 -10.38 1.24
N ARG A 42 -0.48 -11.44 0.58
CA ARG A 42 -0.22 -12.77 1.20
C ARG A 42 1.11 -12.84 1.97
N GLY A 43 2.01 -11.88 1.78
CA GLY A 43 3.32 -11.85 2.44
C GLY A 43 4.47 -12.49 1.65
N ASP A 44 4.27 -12.91 0.40
CA ASP A 44 5.36 -13.38 -0.45
C ASP A 44 6.10 -12.20 -1.08
N GLN A 45 6.99 -11.61 -0.27
CA GLN A 45 7.75 -10.41 -0.64
C GLN A 45 8.67 -10.66 -1.85
N ALA A 46 9.29 -11.83 -1.90
CA ALA A 46 10.22 -12.18 -2.97
C ALA A 46 9.48 -12.27 -4.32
N ASP A 47 8.31 -12.92 -4.36
CA ASP A 47 7.52 -13.00 -5.57
C ASP A 47 6.87 -11.66 -5.93
N ALA A 48 6.38 -10.91 -4.94
CA ALA A 48 5.88 -9.55 -5.16
C ALA A 48 6.94 -8.66 -5.83
N HIS A 49 8.18 -8.68 -5.34
CA HIS A 49 9.28 -7.93 -5.95
C HIS A 49 9.59 -8.38 -7.39
N ARG A 50 9.59 -9.68 -7.67
CA ARG A 50 9.77 -10.20 -9.04
C ARG A 50 8.66 -9.71 -9.97
N TRP A 51 7.40 -9.80 -9.56
CA TRP A 51 6.27 -9.36 -10.37
C TRP A 51 6.21 -7.86 -10.56
N PHE A 52 6.53 -7.05 -9.53
CA PHE A 52 6.66 -5.61 -9.70
C PHE A 52 7.81 -5.23 -10.63
N ALA A 53 8.94 -5.95 -10.60
CA ALA A 53 10.03 -5.72 -11.54
C ALA A 53 9.61 -6.01 -13.00
N THR A 54 8.84 -7.08 -13.23
CA THR A 54 8.23 -7.39 -14.53
C THR A 54 7.25 -6.29 -14.95
N ALA A 55 6.34 -5.89 -14.06
CA ALA A 55 5.38 -4.83 -14.31
C ALA A 55 6.06 -3.50 -14.67
N ALA A 56 7.15 -3.15 -13.97
CA ALA A 56 7.87 -1.89 -14.20
C ALA A 56 8.61 -1.88 -15.54
N LYS A 57 9.15 -3.03 -15.98
CA LYS A 57 9.73 -3.16 -17.32
C LYS A 57 8.67 -2.98 -18.40
N ALA A 58 7.52 -3.66 -18.26
CA ALA A 58 6.42 -3.56 -19.21
C ALA A 58 5.81 -2.14 -19.27
N ALA A 59 5.67 -1.47 -18.12
CA ALA A 59 5.17 -0.09 -18.05
C ALA A 59 6.10 0.91 -18.75
N ARG A 60 7.41 0.73 -18.63
CA ARG A 60 8.40 1.54 -19.35
C ARG A 60 8.40 1.27 -20.84
N GLU A 61 8.31 0.01 -21.25
CA GLU A 61 8.20 -0.38 -22.67
C GLU A 61 6.95 0.24 -23.33
N SER A 62 5.84 0.37 -22.58
CA SER A 62 4.64 1.01 -23.11
C SER A 62 4.74 2.53 -23.23
N GLY A 63 5.79 3.16 -22.68
CA GLY A 63 5.91 4.62 -22.62
C GLY A 63 4.82 5.31 -21.77
N ASP A 64 3.97 4.56 -21.07
CA ASP A 64 2.91 5.13 -20.24
C ASP A 64 3.47 5.51 -18.87
N ARG A 65 3.76 6.79 -18.72
CA ARG A 65 4.28 7.37 -17.48
C ARG A 65 3.32 7.22 -16.30
N ARG A 66 1.99 7.25 -16.53
CA ARG A 66 1.00 7.04 -15.45
C ARG A 66 1.03 5.58 -14.99
N MET A 67 1.09 4.64 -15.91
CA MET A 67 1.25 3.22 -15.57
C MET A 67 2.57 2.97 -14.83
N THR A 68 3.67 3.57 -15.28
CA THR A 68 4.98 3.46 -14.61
C THR A 68 4.90 4.00 -13.17
N ALA A 69 4.30 5.18 -12.98
CA ALA A 69 4.09 5.76 -11.66
C ALA A 69 3.22 4.86 -10.75
N TRP A 70 2.11 4.33 -11.28
CA TRP A 70 1.24 3.41 -10.54
C TRP A 70 1.98 2.16 -10.09
N VAL A 71 2.74 1.51 -10.99
CA VAL A 71 3.53 0.31 -10.67
C VAL A 71 4.56 0.62 -9.59
N LEU A 72 5.33 1.71 -9.73
CA LEU A 72 6.36 2.07 -8.75
C LEU A 72 5.74 2.43 -7.39
N GLY A 73 4.62 3.16 -7.37
CA GLY A 73 3.91 3.49 -6.14
C GLY A 73 3.44 2.23 -5.40
N ARG A 74 2.88 1.25 -6.13
CA ARG A 74 2.50 -0.06 -5.56
C ARG A 74 3.71 -0.87 -5.11
N HIS A 75 4.81 -0.87 -5.87
CA HIS A 75 6.04 -1.58 -5.50
C HIS A 75 6.64 -1.03 -4.21
N ALA A 76 6.64 0.30 -4.02
CA ALA A 76 7.13 0.92 -2.79
C ALA A 76 6.38 0.43 -1.53
N MET A 77 5.11 0.04 -1.66
CA MET A 77 4.32 -0.49 -0.53
C MET A 77 4.89 -1.81 0.03
N VAL A 78 5.56 -2.63 -0.80
CA VAL A 78 6.19 -3.88 -0.33
C VAL A 78 7.25 -3.56 0.72
N GLY A 79 8.20 -2.69 0.38
CA GLY A 79 9.26 -2.31 1.30
C GLY A 79 8.75 -1.57 2.54
N LEU A 80 7.70 -0.76 2.37
CA LEU A 80 7.07 -0.02 3.46
C LEU A 80 6.41 -0.95 4.49
N ASN A 81 5.75 -2.02 4.05
CA ASN A 81 5.00 -2.91 4.93
C ASN A 81 5.87 -4.03 5.54
N TYR A 82 7.07 -4.25 5.01
CA TYR A 82 7.96 -5.35 5.42
C TYR A 82 9.38 -4.90 5.82
N GLY A 83 9.56 -3.62 6.18
CA GLY A 83 10.71 -3.19 7.00
C GLY A 83 11.92 -2.64 6.25
N VAL A 84 11.78 -2.19 5.00
CA VAL A 84 12.83 -1.46 4.26
C VAL A 84 12.37 -0.04 3.82
N PRO A 85 11.97 0.83 4.78
CA PRO A 85 11.30 2.09 4.50
C PRO A 85 12.16 3.08 3.69
N GLY A 86 13.48 3.07 3.85
CA GLY A 86 14.38 3.93 3.04
C GLY A 86 14.39 3.57 1.56
N GLN A 87 14.27 2.28 1.21
CA GLN A 87 14.10 1.87 -0.19
C GLN A 87 12.71 2.26 -0.69
N ALA A 88 11.67 2.06 0.12
CA ALA A 88 10.30 2.46 -0.21
C ALA A 88 10.20 3.96 -0.50
N ALA A 89 10.86 4.82 0.30
CA ALA A 89 10.87 6.27 0.10
C ALA A 89 11.51 6.65 -1.26
N ARG A 90 12.63 6.02 -1.63
CA ARG A 90 13.27 6.26 -2.93
C ARG A 90 12.37 5.87 -4.11
N ILE A 91 11.73 4.70 -4.04
CA ILE A 91 10.83 4.21 -5.09
C ILE A 91 9.57 5.08 -5.17
N ALA A 92 8.98 5.47 -4.03
CA ALA A 92 7.80 6.33 -3.99
C ALA A 92 8.09 7.74 -4.54
N ALA A 93 9.24 8.31 -4.18
CA ALA A 93 9.69 9.59 -4.75
C ALA A 93 9.91 9.48 -6.28
N GLN A 94 10.44 8.36 -6.77
CA GLN A 94 10.53 8.10 -8.22
C GLN A 94 9.15 8.01 -8.86
N ALA A 95 8.22 7.24 -8.27
CA ALA A 95 6.84 7.12 -8.74
C ALA A 95 6.19 8.50 -8.89
N ARG A 96 6.39 9.38 -7.91
CA ARG A 96 5.82 10.73 -7.94
C ARG A 96 6.38 11.59 -9.06
N ARG A 97 7.68 11.50 -9.35
CA ARG A 97 8.33 12.17 -10.50
C ARG A 97 7.82 11.63 -11.83
N GLU A 98 7.66 10.30 -11.94
CA GLU A 98 7.14 9.66 -13.15
C GLU A 98 5.73 10.13 -13.48
N ALA A 99 4.87 10.30 -12.47
CA ALA A 99 3.49 10.74 -12.63
C ALA A 99 3.35 12.14 -13.29
N GLY A 100 4.39 12.97 -13.19
CA GLY A 100 4.39 14.33 -13.74
C GLY A 100 3.49 15.30 -12.96
N ALA A 101 3.17 16.44 -13.58
CA ALA A 101 2.45 17.54 -12.91
C ALA A 101 0.92 17.41 -12.98
N ARG A 102 0.37 16.64 -13.95
CA ARG A 102 -1.08 16.51 -14.11
C ARG A 102 -1.67 15.63 -13.00
N PRO A 103 -2.76 16.06 -12.33
CA PRO A 103 -3.49 15.20 -11.39
C PRO A 103 -3.90 13.88 -12.03
N SER A 104 -3.72 12.80 -11.28
CA SER A 104 -4.15 11.44 -11.64
C SER A 104 -4.15 10.58 -10.37
N GLY A 105 -4.90 9.48 -10.38
CA GLY A 105 -4.90 8.50 -9.30
C GLY A 105 -3.52 7.90 -9.07
N ALA A 106 -2.70 7.73 -10.13
CA ALA A 106 -1.31 7.32 -10.02
C ALA A 106 -0.44 8.36 -9.30
N ALA A 107 -0.62 9.66 -9.58
CA ALA A 107 0.07 10.74 -8.89
C ALA A 107 -0.31 10.79 -7.40
N ALA A 108 -1.62 10.72 -7.11
CA ALA A 108 -2.13 10.75 -5.74
C ALA A 108 -1.65 9.53 -4.94
N LEU A 109 -1.71 8.33 -5.52
CA LEU A 109 -1.16 7.13 -4.89
C LEU A 109 0.34 7.27 -4.60
N ALA A 110 1.13 7.75 -5.57
CA ALA A 110 2.56 7.95 -5.39
C ALA A 110 2.87 8.96 -4.28
N ALA A 111 2.14 10.08 -4.21
CA ALA A 111 2.26 11.08 -3.15
C ALA A 111 1.91 10.49 -1.78
N ALA A 112 0.82 9.72 -1.68
CA ALA A 112 0.36 9.09 -0.45
C ALA A 112 1.37 8.06 0.09
N VAL A 113 1.89 7.20 -0.80
CA VAL A 113 2.89 6.20 -0.43
C VAL A 113 4.21 6.89 -0.06
N ASN A 114 4.57 7.99 -0.73
CA ASN A 114 5.71 8.80 -0.36
C ASN A 114 5.55 9.40 1.05
N ALA A 115 4.38 9.95 1.38
CA ALA A 115 4.09 10.46 2.73
C ALA A 115 4.27 9.37 3.80
N ARG A 116 3.75 8.16 3.55
CA ARG A 116 3.92 7.03 4.48
C ARG A 116 5.37 6.59 4.60
N ALA A 117 6.11 6.52 3.49
CA ALA A 117 7.50 6.11 3.51
C ALA A 117 8.41 7.13 4.21
N LEU A 118 8.18 8.43 3.98
CA LEU A 118 8.86 9.52 4.67
C LEU A 118 8.55 9.51 6.18
N ALA A 119 7.30 9.15 6.56
CA ALA A 119 6.92 8.99 7.96
C ALA A 119 7.67 7.85 8.62
N ALA A 120 7.76 6.71 7.94
CA ALA A 120 8.48 5.54 8.44
C ALA A 120 10.00 5.77 8.62
N VAL A 121 10.60 6.74 7.92
CA VAL A 121 12.02 7.13 8.11
C VAL A 121 12.21 8.38 8.98
N GLY A 122 11.13 9.00 9.47
CA GLY A 122 11.19 10.15 10.36
C GLY A 122 11.44 11.52 9.68
N ASP A 123 11.28 11.64 8.37
CA ASP A 123 11.44 12.92 7.64
C ASP A 123 10.20 13.79 7.80
N LEU A 124 10.07 14.47 8.95
CA LEU A 124 8.91 15.31 9.28
C LEU A 124 8.61 16.41 8.22
N PRO A 125 9.59 17.21 7.75
CA PRO A 125 9.34 18.18 6.68
C PRO A 125 8.89 17.51 5.38
N GLY A 126 9.47 16.36 5.04
CA GLY A 126 9.10 15.57 3.88
C GLY A 126 7.65 15.08 3.94
N VAL A 127 7.22 14.55 5.08
CA VAL A 127 5.84 14.07 5.24
C VAL A 127 4.84 15.19 5.08
N ARG A 128 5.08 16.37 5.69
CA ARG A 128 4.17 17.52 5.55
C ARG A 128 3.97 17.88 4.08
N ARG A 129 5.06 18.05 3.32
CA ARG A 129 4.99 18.32 1.87
C ARG A 129 4.25 17.23 1.09
N ALA A 130 4.52 15.96 1.40
CA ALA A 130 3.88 14.85 0.70
C ALA A 130 2.38 14.69 1.04
N VAL A 131 1.99 15.01 2.28
CA VAL A 131 0.58 15.06 2.72
C VAL A 131 -0.17 16.20 2.03
N ASP A 132 0.45 17.38 1.91
CA ASP A 132 -0.16 18.50 1.19
C ASP A 132 -0.31 18.17 -0.31
N ASP A 133 0.72 17.59 -0.94
CA ASP A 133 0.67 17.15 -2.35
C ASP A 133 -0.45 16.13 -2.60
N VAL A 134 -0.59 15.09 -1.77
CA VAL A 134 -1.68 14.10 -1.95
C VAL A 134 -3.06 14.71 -1.75
N ARG A 135 -3.23 15.68 -0.84
CA ARG A 135 -4.51 16.38 -0.64
C ARG A 135 -4.88 17.22 -1.85
N THR A 136 -3.97 18.07 -2.31
CA THR A 136 -4.17 18.89 -3.51
C THR A 136 -4.46 18.06 -4.74
N LEU A 137 -3.79 16.91 -4.91
CA LEU A 137 -4.07 15.98 -6.00
C LEU A 137 -5.46 15.36 -5.87
N ALA A 138 -5.82 14.88 -4.68
CA ALA A 138 -7.09 14.19 -4.43
C ALA A 138 -8.31 15.10 -4.67
N GLU A 139 -8.22 16.39 -4.31
CA GLU A 139 -9.26 17.39 -4.56
C GLU A 139 -9.57 17.61 -6.05
N GLN A 140 -8.63 17.27 -6.92
CA GLN A 140 -8.73 17.46 -8.38
C GLN A 140 -9.07 16.17 -9.13
N LEU A 141 -9.30 15.04 -8.44
CA LEU A 141 -9.61 13.78 -9.10
C LEU A 141 -11.10 13.64 -9.36
N ASP A 142 -11.44 13.29 -10.60
CA ASP A 142 -12.79 12.98 -11.05
C ASP A 142 -12.84 11.70 -11.90
N GLY A 143 -14.07 11.25 -12.18
CA GLY A 143 -14.34 10.15 -13.09
C GLY A 143 -13.49 8.90 -12.83
N PRO A 144 -12.79 8.36 -13.85
CA PRO A 144 -11.98 7.15 -13.69
C PRO A 144 -10.82 7.28 -12.69
N GLU A 145 -10.29 8.49 -12.47
CA GLU A 145 -9.14 8.71 -11.60
C GLU A 145 -9.53 8.64 -10.10
N SER A 146 -10.78 8.99 -9.75
CA SER A 146 -11.33 8.86 -8.39
C SER A 146 -12.18 7.59 -8.18
N ALA A 147 -12.37 6.77 -9.22
CA ALA A 147 -13.15 5.54 -9.14
C ALA A 147 -12.53 4.49 -8.22
N ASP A 148 -13.37 3.68 -7.56
CA ASP A 148 -12.94 2.54 -6.76
C ASP A 148 -12.52 1.36 -7.64
N THR A 149 -11.30 1.49 -8.18
CA THR A 149 -10.65 0.47 -9.02
C THR A 149 -9.21 0.25 -8.57
N TRP A 150 -8.56 -0.75 -9.18
CA TRP A 150 -7.14 -1.01 -8.95
C TRP A 150 -6.23 0.17 -9.33
N PHE A 151 -6.63 0.94 -10.35
CA PHE A 151 -5.87 2.06 -10.93
C PHE A 151 -6.31 3.43 -10.42
N GLY A 152 -7.59 3.57 -10.04
CA GLY A 152 -8.13 4.81 -9.47
C GLY A 152 -7.72 5.02 -8.01
N TYR A 153 -8.06 6.18 -7.48
CA TYR A 153 -7.70 6.64 -6.14
C TYR A 153 -8.93 7.22 -5.42
N PRO A 154 -9.82 6.36 -4.91
CA PRO A 154 -11.05 6.81 -4.25
C PRO A 154 -10.77 7.43 -2.88
N ALA A 155 -11.73 8.22 -2.37
CA ALA A 155 -11.65 8.88 -1.06
C ALA A 155 -11.33 7.90 0.08
N GLN A 156 -11.90 6.69 0.03
CA GLN A 156 -11.60 5.64 1.01
C GLN A 156 -10.10 5.30 1.05
N LYS A 157 -9.48 5.12 -0.12
CA LYS A 157 -8.04 4.80 -0.26
C LYS A 157 -7.18 5.97 0.22
N HIS A 158 -7.64 7.20 -0.06
CA HIS A 158 -7.01 8.42 0.45
C HIS A 158 -6.96 8.43 1.98
N ALA A 159 -8.12 8.23 2.64
CA ALA A 159 -8.23 8.21 4.09
C ALA A 159 -7.36 7.09 4.73
N VAL A 160 -7.35 5.89 4.13
CA VAL A 160 -6.48 4.78 4.58
C VAL A 160 -4.99 5.13 4.51
N HIS A 161 -4.53 5.78 3.44
CA HIS A 161 -3.12 6.13 3.34
C HIS A 161 -2.72 7.27 4.29
N LEU A 162 -3.58 8.28 4.47
CA LEU A 162 -3.33 9.35 5.42
C LEU A 162 -3.33 8.84 6.86
N SER A 163 -4.26 7.97 7.24
CA SER A 163 -4.28 7.39 8.59
C SER A 163 -2.99 6.64 8.90
N GLN A 164 -2.47 5.87 7.94
CA GLN A 164 -1.21 5.15 8.07
C GLN A 164 -0.01 6.09 8.17
N ALA A 165 0.03 7.17 7.38
CA ALA A 165 1.09 8.16 7.47
C ALA A 165 1.11 8.84 8.85
N TYR A 166 -0.08 9.22 9.37
CA TYR A 166 -0.19 9.82 10.70
C TYR A 166 0.14 8.84 11.83
N THR A 167 -0.25 7.57 11.70
CA THR A 167 0.09 6.52 12.66
C THR A 167 1.61 6.35 12.75
N LEU A 168 2.30 6.26 11.60
CA LEU A 168 3.76 6.15 11.54
C LEU A 168 4.48 7.39 12.10
N LEU A 169 3.88 8.58 11.94
CA LEU A 169 4.39 9.82 12.52
C LEU A 169 4.16 9.96 14.03
N GLY A 170 3.34 9.10 14.65
CA GLY A 170 2.86 9.31 16.02
C GLY A 170 1.84 10.44 16.17
N GLY A 171 1.28 10.95 15.06
CA GLY A 171 0.24 11.98 15.06
C GLY A 171 -1.15 11.39 15.34
N THR A 172 -1.36 10.81 16.51
CA THR A 172 -2.51 9.94 16.85
C THR A 172 -3.87 10.60 16.62
N ARG A 173 -4.05 11.86 17.02
CA ARG A 173 -5.31 12.61 16.75
C ARG A 173 -5.66 12.70 15.26
N SER A 174 -4.68 12.94 14.40
CA SER A 174 -4.90 12.97 12.94
C SER A 174 -5.08 11.57 12.37
N ALA A 175 -4.42 10.57 12.96
CA ALA A 175 -4.60 9.17 12.60
C ALA A 175 -6.05 8.73 12.86
N TYR A 176 -6.57 8.92 14.08
CA TYR A 176 -7.95 8.52 14.43
C TYR A 176 -8.99 9.13 13.50
N ARG A 177 -8.91 10.44 13.21
CA ARG A 177 -9.84 11.09 12.28
C ARG A 177 -9.84 10.45 10.89
N ALA A 178 -8.66 10.17 10.35
CA ALA A 178 -8.53 9.53 9.04
C ALA A 178 -8.92 8.04 9.08
N GLN A 179 -8.77 7.36 10.22
CA GLN A 179 -9.26 5.98 10.44
C GLN A 179 -10.79 5.96 10.43
N ASP A 180 -11.44 6.87 11.14
CA ASP A 180 -12.90 6.99 11.19
C ASP A 180 -13.47 7.30 9.80
N GLU A 181 -12.87 8.24 9.07
CA GLU A 181 -13.23 8.54 7.69
C GLU A 181 -13.08 7.32 6.77
N ALA A 182 -11.95 6.62 6.85
CA ALA A 182 -11.71 5.41 6.08
C ALA A 182 -12.74 4.32 6.38
N LEU A 183 -13.10 4.12 7.65
CA LEU A 183 -14.11 3.14 8.07
C LEU A 183 -15.51 3.54 7.61
N GLY A 184 -15.88 4.82 7.70
CA GLY A 184 -17.15 5.35 7.23
C GLY A 184 -17.34 5.20 5.72
N LEU A 185 -16.25 5.32 4.95
CA LEU A 185 -16.24 5.12 3.49
C LEU A 185 -16.11 3.65 3.08
N THR A 186 -15.85 2.72 4.02
CA THR A 186 -15.71 1.30 3.73
C THR A 186 -17.08 0.61 3.77
N THR A 187 -17.76 0.56 2.62
CA THR A 187 -19.08 -0.08 2.45
C THR A 187 -19.01 -1.60 2.37
N SER A 188 -17.89 -2.16 1.92
CA SER A 188 -17.63 -3.60 1.87
C SER A 188 -17.37 -4.19 3.27
N PRO A 189 -17.72 -5.46 3.54
CA PRO A 189 -17.30 -6.18 4.75
C PRO A 189 -15.81 -6.57 4.71
N SER A 190 -14.94 -5.74 4.12
CA SER A 190 -13.50 -6.01 3.94
C SER A 190 -12.82 -6.29 5.28
N VAL A 191 -12.56 -7.57 5.55
CA VAL A 191 -11.88 -8.05 6.76
C VAL A 191 -10.47 -7.44 6.86
N MET A 192 -9.73 -7.44 5.74
CA MET A 192 -8.35 -6.94 5.70
C MET A 192 -8.28 -5.45 6.03
N THR A 193 -9.08 -4.60 5.37
CA THR A 193 -9.06 -3.15 5.60
C THR A 193 -9.35 -2.83 7.06
N ARG A 194 -10.39 -3.45 7.64
CA ARG A 194 -10.80 -3.21 9.03
C ARG A 194 -9.75 -3.69 10.03
N ALA A 195 -9.15 -4.86 9.79
CA ALA A 195 -8.08 -5.39 10.64
C ALA A 195 -6.82 -4.51 10.59
N LEU A 196 -6.44 -4.05 9.40
CA LEU A 196 -5.31 -3.15 9.22
C LEU A 196 -5.51 -1.81 9.93
N ILE A 197 -6.70 -1.21 9.82
CA ILE A 197 -7.05 0.02 10.55
C ILE A 197 -7.03 -0.23 12.05
N ALA A 198 -7.61 -1.32 12.55
CA ALA A 198 -7.61 -1.63 13.98
C ALA A 198 -6.19 -1.88 14.54
N MET A 199 -5.28 -2.47 13.76
CA MET A 199 -3.87 -2.57 14.13
C MET A 199 -3.18 -1.21 14.18
N ASP A 200 -3.52 -0.31 13.25
CA ASP A 200 -3.02 1.07 13.25
C ASP A 200 -3.57 1.84 14.47
N THR A 201 -4.83 1.63 14.86
CA THR A 201 -5.42 2.15 16.11
C THR A 201 -4.69 1.62 17.34
N ALA A 202 -4.38 0.32 17.40
CA ALA A 202 -3.59 -0.26 18.49
C ALA A 202 -2.20 0.37 18.60
N ALA A 203 -1.55 0.67 17.47
CA ALA A 203 -0.29 1.40 17.46
C ALA A 203 -0.43 2.83 18.00
N CYS A 204 -1.54 3.51 17.71
CA CYS A 204 -1.85 4.82 18.29
C CYS A 204 -2.07 4.76 19.81
N LEU A 205 -2.82 3.77 20.32
CA LEU A 205 -3.04 3.58 21.76
C LEU A 205 -1.72 3.47 22.54
N ARG A 206 -0.75 2.73 21.99
CA ARG A 206 0.59 2.64 22.57
C ARG A 206 1.29 4.00 22.63
N VAL A 207 1.19 4.79 21.55
CA VAL A 207 1.78 6.15 21.50
C VAL A 207 1.10 7.10 22.48
N ASP A 208 -0.20 6.94 22.68
CA ASP A 208 -0.99 7.72 23.65
C ASP A 208 -0.76 7.30 25.11
N GLY A 209 0.11 6.31 25.36
CA GLY A 209 0.50 5.88 26.70
C GLY A 209 -0.30 4.72 27.28
N ASP A 210 -1.10 4.03 26.46
CA ASP A 210 -1.88 2.85 26.87
C ASP A 210 -1.41 1.57 26.15
N PRO A 211 -0.25 1.00 26.55
CA PRO A 211 0.25 -0.24 25.97
C PRO A 211 -0.65 -1.44 26.26
N GLY A 212 -1.41 -1.41 27.36
CA GLY A 212 -2.34 -2.48 27.73
C GLY A 212 -3.51 -2.57 26.75
N ALA A 213 -4.18 -1.46 26.48
CA ALA A 213 -5.24 -1.40 25.48
C ALA A 213 -4.72 -1.68 24.07
N ALA A 214 -3.50 -1.21 23.75
CA ALA A 214 -2.85 -1.53 22.48
C ALA A 214 -2.69 -3.05 22.28
N ALA A 215 -2.13 -3.76 23.27
CA ALA A 215 -1.94 -5.20 23.21
C ALA A 215 -3.27 -5.96 23.14
N ALA A 216 -4.24 -5.59 24.00
CA ALA A 216 -5.55 -6.23 24.03
C ALA A 216 -6.30 -6.07 22.70
N MET A 217 -6.28 -4.87 22.11
CA MET A 217 -6.89 -4.62 20.81
C MET A 217 -6.22 -5.45 19.71
N ALA A 218 -4.88 -5.45 19.66
CA ALA A 218 -4.15 -6.19 18.64
C ALA A 218 -4.37 -7.71 18.74
N ALA A 219 -4.35 -8.28 19.96
CA ALA A 219 -4.65 -9.69 20.21
C ALA A 219 -6.08 -10.02 19.76
N ALA A 220 -7.07 -9.22 20.16
CA ALA A 220 -8.47 -9.44 19.80
C ALA A 220 -8.74 -9.30 18.28
N VAL A 221 -7.96 -8.48 17.56
CA VAL A 221 -8.00 -8.45 16.09
C VAL A 221 -7.43 -9.76 15.55
N TYR A 222 -6.26 -10.18 16.03
CA TYR A 222 -5.59 -11.39 15.53
C TYR A 222 -6.42 -12.67 15.76
N ASP A 223 -7.05 -12.81 16.92
CA ASP A 223 -7.91 -13.96 17.26
C ASP A 223 -9.13 -14.07 16.35
N ARG A 224 -9.75 -12.93 15.99
CA ARG A 224 -10.94 -12.91 15.13
C ARG A 224 -10.61 -13.03 13.64
N LEU A 225 -9.35 -12.89 13.24
CA LEU A 225 -8.97 -13.03 11.84
C LEU A 225 -9.09 -14.49 11.39
N PRO A 226 -9.69 -14.74 10.22
CA PRO A 226 -9.58 -16.04 9.58
C PRO A 226 -8.10 -16.43 9.40
N PRO A 227 -7.72 -17.71 9.51
CA PRO A 227 -6.32 -18.14 9.45
C PRO A 227 -5.55 -17.63 8.22
N ALA A 228 -6.23 -17.52 7.07
CA ALA A 228 -5.66 -16.99 5.83
C ALA A 228 -5.20 -15.52 5.90
N TYR A 229 -5.68 -14.75 6.89
CA TYR A 229 -5.33 -13.34 7.14
C TYR A 229 -4.41 -13.15 8.34
N ARG A 230 -4.05 -14.24 9.04
CA ARG A 230 -3.11 -14.21 10.18
C ARG A 230 -1.64 -14.19 9.73
N THR A 231 -1.38 -14.19 8.43
CA THR A 231 -0.03 -14.01 7.84
C THR A 231 0.04 -12.67 7.10
N GLY A 232 1.21 -12.34 6.54
CA GLY A 232 1.37 -11.15 5.69
C GLY A 232 1.23 -9.83 6.45
N LEU A 233 0.41 -8.91 5.92
CA LEU A 233 0.36 -7.51 6.38
C LEU A 233 -0.07 -7.35 7.83
N VAL A 234 -1.14 -8.04 8.25
CA VAL A 234 -1.66 -7.90 9.62
C VAL A 234 -0.66 -8.46 10.63
N HIS A 235 -0.07 -9.60 10.32
CA HIS A 235 0.99 -10.20 11.13
C HIS A 235 2.21 -9.30 11.25
N SER A 236 2.68 -8.71 10.14
CA SER A 236 3.82 -7.76 10.15
C SER A 236 3.57 -6.58 11.11
N ARG A 237 2.35 -6.04 11.12
CA ARG A 237 1.96 -4.94 12.03
C ARG A 237 1.90 -5.38 13.48
N ALA A 238 1.31 -6.55 13.75
CA ALA A 238 1.24 -7.10 15.10
C ALA A 238 2.65 -7.39 15.65
N GLN A 239 3.56 -7.96 14.83
CA GLN A 239 4.96 -8.14 15.19
C GLN A 239 5.68 -6.81 15.45
N LEU A 240 5.43 -5.79 14.62
CA LEU A 240 6.00 -4.46 14.83
C LEU A 240 5.53 -3.86 16.15
N LEU A 241 4.24 -3.95 16.46
CA LEU A 241 3.69 -3.49 17.73
C LEU A 241 4.31 -4.28 18.91
N HIS A 242 4.34 -5.60 18.83
CA HIS A 242 4.93 -6.48 19.84
C HIS A 242 6.38 -6.10 20.18
N ARG A 243 7.20 -5.74 19.18
CA ARG A 243 8.59 -5.29 19.41
C ARG A 243 8.69 -3.99 20.21
N HIS A 244 7.64 -3.16 20.20
CA HIS A 244 7.57 -1.88 20.92
C HIS A 244 6.77 -1.97 22.24
N LEU A 245 6.35 -3.17 22.64
CA LEU A 245 5.71 -3.43 23.93
C LEU A 245 6.69 -4.11 24.87
N ASP A 246 6.46 -3.93 26.18
CA ASP A 246 7.22 -4.55 27.26
C ASP A 246 6.27 -5.17 28.30
N GLY A 247 6.79 -6.05 29.16
CA GLY A 247 6.04 -6.65 30.28
C GLY A 247 4.78 -7.43 29.86
N ALA A 248 3.73 -7.32 30.67
CA ALA A 248 2.47 -8.04 30.46
C ALA A 248 1.79 -7.74 29.10
N PRO A 249 1.73 -6.49 28.61
CA PRO A 249 1.24 -6.21 27.25
C PRO A 249 1.99 -6.94 26.14
N ARG A 250 3.33 -7.05 26.26
CA ARG A 250 4.15 -7.79 25.29
C ARG A 250 3.80 -9.27 25.30
N GLN A 251 3.69 -9.87 26.49
CA GLN A 251 3.34 -11.27 26.64
C GLN A 251 1.96 -11.58 26.05
N LEU A 252 0.95 -10.76 26.36
CA LEU A 252 -0.40 -10.92 25.83
C LEU A 252 -0.44 -10.98 24.30
N LEU A 253 0.24 -10.04 23.63
CA LEU A 253 0.29 -10.04 22.18
C LEU A 253 1.17 -11.19 21.63
N GLY A 254 2.23 -11.56 22.36
CA GLY A 254 3.07 -12.71 22.02
C GLY A 254 2.30 -14.02 22.00
N ASP A 255 1.45 -14.24 23.01
CA ASP A 255 0.62 -15.44 23.14
C ASP A 255 -0.40 -15.55 22.00
N ALA A 256 -0.97 -14.42 21.54
CA ALA A 256 -1.87 -14.39 20.39
C ALA A 256 -1.15 -14.65 19.05
N LEU A 257 0.15 -14.35 18.97
CA LEU A 257 0.97 -14.53 17.76
C LEU A 257 1.61 -15.92 17.62
N ALA A 258 1.57 -16.73 18.69
CA ALA A 258 2.10 -18.09 18.73
C ALA A 258 1.22 -19.08 17.94
#